data_AF-A0A3D0GMS7-F1
#
_entry.id   AF-A0A3D0GMS7-F1
#
_cell.length_a   1.000
_cell.length_b   1.000
_cell.length_c   1.000
_cell.angle_alpha   90.00
_cell.angle_beta   90.00
_cell.angle_gamma   90.00
#
_symmetry.space_group_name_H-M   'P 1'
#
loop_
_entity.id
_entity.type
_entity.pdbx_description
1 polymer ?
#
loop_
_entity_poly.entity_id
_entity_poly.type
_entity_poly.pdbx_seq_one_letter_code
_entity_poly.pdbx_strand_id
1 'polypeptide(L)'
;MKILYGVQGTGQGHISRARAIAKELANFPHIEVTWLFSGRSQHRFNDMECFGNWEWRRGLTFASRDGAIHYGDTLRDAHALTFIRDVIGLGLAQYDLIISDYEPVTAWAGKLRGRETIGIGHQYAFDGATPTAGANPLTRSIMKYFAPTTKSVGLHWFPYSKSICPPIIDLPPLQTET
;
A
#
# COMPACT_ATOMS: atom_id res chain seq x y z
N MET A 1 12.56 9.19 14.42
CA MET A 1 11.99 7.90 13.99
C MET A 1 12.02 7.85 12.48
N LYS A 2 12.48 6.75 11.90
CA LYS A 2 12.55 6.52 10.46
C LYS A 2 11.46 5.54 10.01
N ILE A 3 10.60 5.99 9.12
CA ILE A 3 9.47 5.22 8.60
C ILE A 3 9.72 4.89 7.13
N LEU A 4 9.57 3.62 6.76
CA LEU A 4 9.39 3.24 5.37
C LEU A 4 7.89 3.11 5.09
N TYR A 5 7.37 3.94 4.19
CA TYR A 5 5.96 3.96 3.82
C TYR A 5 5.78 3.48 2.37
N GLY A 6 5.33 2.24 2.19
CA GLY A 6 5.00 1.68 0.89
C GLY A 6 3.60 2.06 0.43
N VAL A 7 3.46 2.57 -0.79
CA VAL A 7 2.19 2.97 -1.41
C VAL A 7 1.93 2.16 -2.68
N GLN A 8 0.80 1.46 -2.72
CA GLN A 8 0.38 0.76 -3.92
C GLN A 8 -0.02 1.75 -5.02
N GLY A 9 0.79 1.82 -6.05
CA GLY A 9 0.60 2.74 -7.16
C GLY A 9 -0.48 2.30 -8.14
N THR A 10 -1.03 1.08 -8.14
CA THR A 10 -2.06 0.72 -9.15
C THR A 10 -3.30 1.60 -9.12
N GLY A 11 -3.74 2.09 -7.96
CA GLY A 11 -4.92 2.95 -7.80
C GLY A 11 -4.62 4.36 -7.29
N GLN A 12 -5.36 5.37 -7.80
CA GLN A 12 -5.20 6.76 -7.36
C GLN A 12 -5.59 6.99 -5.89
N GLY A 13 -6.50 6.18 -5.34
CA GLY A 13 -6.94 6.29 -3.94
C GLY A 13 -5.80 6.08 -2.93
N HIS A 14 -4.83 5.20 -3.24
CA HIS A 14 -3.66 4.99 -2.37
C HIS A 14 -2.73 6.21 -2.39
N ILE A 15 -2.50 6.81 -3.56
CA ILE A 15 -1.67 8.01 -3.69
C ILE A 15 -2.33 9.19 -2.99
N SER A 16 -3.64 9.40 -3.17
CA SER A 16 -4.39 10.46 -2.46
C SER A 16 -4.33 10.29 -0.94
N ARG A 17 -4.53 9.07 -0.41
CA ARG A 17 -4.35 8.81 1.03
C ARG A 17 -2.93 9.08 1.48
N ALA A 18 -1.92 8.67 0.70
CA ALA A 18 -0.52 8.94 1.02
C ALA A 18 -0.24 10.44 1.11
N ARG A 19 -0.85 11.29 0.26
CA ARG A 19 -0.73 12.76 0.35
C ARG A 19 -1.31 13.30 1.64
N ALA A 20 -2.51 12.85 2.02
CA ALA A 20 -3.13 13.25 3.29
C ALA A 20 -2.24 12.87 4.49
N ILE A 21 -1.65 11.67 4.46
CA ILE A 21 -0.72 11.20 5.50
C ILE A 21 0.58 12.01 5.48
N ALA A 22 1.15 12.32 4.31
CA ALA A 22 2.36 13.12 4.17
C ALA A 22 2.16 14.52 4.77
N LYS A 23 1.02 15.16 4.49
CA LYS A 23 0.65 16.46 5.05
C LYS A 23 0.59 16.42 6.57
N GLU A 24 0.02 15.38 7.16
CA GLU A 24 -0.07 15.27 8.62
C GLU A 24 1.29 14.94 9.25
N LEU A 25 2.06 14.02 8.66
CA LEU A 25 3.40 13.66 9.15
C LEU A 25 4.39 14.83 9.07
N ALA A 26 4.20 15.78 8.15
CA ALA A 26 5.00 17.01 8.08
C ALA A 26 4.92 17.87 9.36
N ASN A 27 3.88 17.71 10.18
CA ASN A 27 3.75 18.39 11.46
C ASN A 27 4.67 17.80 12.56
N PHE A 28 5.35 16.68 12.29
CA PHE A 28 6.18 15.95 13.25
C PHE A 28 7.65 15.95 12.83
N PRO A 29 8.45 16.96 13.23
CA PRO A 29 9.81 17.17 12.71
C PRO A 29 10.82 16.07 13.08
N HIS A 30 10.48 15.20 14.04
CA HIS A 30 11.31 14.07 14.47
C HIS A 30 11.01 12.78 13.69
N ILE A 31 10.06 12.81 12.76
CA ILE A 31 9.69 11.70 11.88
C ILE A 31 10.30 11.94 10.50
N GLU A 32 11.11 10.99 10.05
CA GLU A 32 11.68 10.94 8.70
C GLU A 32 10.95 9.83 7.93
N VAL A 33 10.36 10.16 6.77
CA VAL A 33 9.60 9.20 5.97
C VAL A 33 10.30 8.97 4.64
N THR A 34 10.67 7.72 4.37
CA THR A 34 10.99 7.27 3.01
C THR A 34 9.73 6.71 2.38
N TRP A 35 9.27 7.36 1.32
CA TRP A 35 8.12 6.90 0.54
C TRP A 35 8.57 5.93 -0.55
N LEU A 36 7.93 4.77 -0.65
CA LEU A 36 8.18 3.80 -1.72
C LEU A 36 6.90 3.57 -2.52
N PHE A 37 6.95 3.79 -3.83
CA PHE A 37 5.81 3.55 -4.72
C PHE A 37 6.10 2.39 -5.68
N SER A 38 5.12 1.50 -5.86
CA SER A 38 5.23 0.37 -6.79
C SER A 38 3.94 0.09 -7.56
N GLY A 39 3.95 -0.84 -8.52
CA GLY A 39 2.74 -1.30 -9.20
C GLY A 39 2.34 -0.50 -10.44
N ARG A 40 3.15 0.48 -10.86
CA ARG A 40 3.09 1.10 -12.20
C ARG A 40 4.46 1.65 -12.61
N SER A 41 4.61 1.96 -13.90
CA SER A 41 5.80 2.61 -14.44
C SER A 41 6.07 3.96 -13.76
N GLN A 42 7.34 4.28 -13.50
CA GLN A 42 7.73 5.49 -12.75
C GLN A 42 7.17 6.79 -13.35
N HIS A 43 7.20 6.93 -14.68
CA HIS A 43 6.70 8.10 -15.41
C HIS A 43 5.16 8.27 -15.37
N ARG A 44 4.42 7.31 -14.78
CA ARG A 44 2.95 7.36 -14.61
C ARG A 44 2.54 7.86 -13.23
N PHE A 45 3.50 8.25 -12.39
CA PHE A 45 3.27 8.95 -11.14
C PHE A 45 3.33 10.46 -11.40
N ASN A 46 2.28 11.16 -11.00
CA ASN A 46 2.12 12.61 -11.16
C ASN A 46 1.93 13.25 -9.77
N ASP A 47 2.26 14.53 -9.64
CA ASP A 47 2.11 15.32 -8.41
C ASP A 47 2.75 14.62 -7.19
N MET A 48 4.05 14.33 -7.31
CA MET A 48 4.84 13.54 -6.36
C MET A 48 5.75 14.40 -5.46
N GLU A 49 5.74 15.72 -5.66
CA GLU A 49 6.65 16.68 -5.03
C GLU A 49 6.53 16.63 -3.50
N CYS A 50 5.32 16.42 -2.98
CA CYS A 50 5.06 16.30 -1.54
C CYS A 50 5.75 15.10 -0.87
N PHE A 51 6.21 14.12 -1.63
CA PHE A 51 6.92 12.94 -1.12
C PHE A 51 8.45 13.09 -1.15
N GLY A 52 8.95 14.22 -1.68
CA GLY A 52 10.39 14.50 -1.78
C GLY A 52 11.14 13.44 -2.60
N ASN A 53 12.25 12.94 -2.06
CA ASN A 53 13.02 11.87 -2.68
C ASN A 53 12.35 10.52 -2.40
N TRP A 54 11.37 10.16 -3.22
CA TRP A 54 10.66 8.89 -3.14
C TRP A 54 11.40 7.77 -3.88
N GLU A 55 11.30 6.57 -3.35
CA GLU A 55 11.78 5.35 -3.98
C GLU A 55 10.73 4.76 -4.91
N TRP A 56 11.17 4.28 -6.07
CA TRP A 56 10.33 3.55 -6.99
C TRP A 56 10.76 2.08 -7.07
N ARG A 57 9.79 1.19 -7.19
CA ARG A 57 9.99 -0.21 -7.58
C ARG A 57 8.96 -0.57 -8.64
N ARG A 58 9.27 -1.53 -9.52
CA ARG A 58 8.25 -2.02 -10.45
C ARG A 58 7.15 -2.73 -9.66
N GLY A 59 7.54 -3.51 -8.66
CA GLY A 59 6.64 -4.26 -7.80
C GLY A 59 5.85 -5.32 -8.56
N LEU A 60 4.73 -5.73 -7.96
CA LEU A 60 3.81 -6.66 -8.60
C LEU A 60 2.82 -5.89 -9.48
N THR A 61 2.93 -6.07 -10.79
CA THR A 61 2.00 -5.53 -11.79
C THR A 61 1.25 -6.66 -12.45
N PHE A 62 -0.07 -6.55 -12.56
CA PHE A 62 -0.89 -7.56 -13.24
C PHE A 62 -0.91 -7.33 -14.75
N ALA A 63 -0.67 -8.39 -15.51
CA ALA A 63 -0.99 -8.41 -16.93
C ALA A 63 -2.52 -8.36 -17.08
N SER A 64 -3.00 -7.41 -17.88
CA SER A 64 -4.42 -7.30 -18.23
C SER A 64 -4.58 -7.49 -19.73
N ARG A 65 -5.54 -8.33 -20.13
CA ARG A 65 -5.96 -8.56 -21.51
C ARG A 65 -7.48 -8.62 -21.50
N ASP A 66 -8.09 -7.91 -22.44
CA ASP A 66 -9.54 -7.78 -22.59
C ASP A 66 -10.25 -7.28 -21.31
N GLY A 67 -9.58 -6.41 -20.54
CA GLY A 67 -10.11 -5.84 -19.30
C GLY A 67 -10.11 -6.77 -18.09
N ALA A 68 -9.64 -8.01 -18.24
CA ALA A 68 -9.48 -8.97 -17.16
C ALA A 68 -8.01 -9.13 -16.76
N ILE A 69 -7.76 -9.40 -15.48
CA ILE A 69 -6.41 -9.76 -15.00
C ILE A 69 -6.11 -11.19 -15.45
N HIS A 70 -5.03 -11.36 -16.21
CA HIS A 70 -4.52 -12.68 -16.61
C HIS A 70 -3.37 -13.06 -15.68
N TYR A 71 -3.70 -13.85 -14.66
CA TYR A 71 -2.74 -14.32 -13.67
C TYR A 71 -1.63 -15.20 -14.28
N GLY A 72 -1.95 -16.00 -15.30
CA GLY A 72 -0.96 -16.82 -16.01
C GLY A 72 0.12 -15.99 -16.69
N ASP A 73 -0.27 -14.91 -17.37
CA ASP A 73 0.66 -14.00 -18.04
C ASP A 73 1.46 -13.18 -17.02
N THR A 74 0.80 -12.74 -15.94
CA THR A 74 1.47 -12.07 -14.80
C THR A 74 2.59 -12.92 -14.20
N LEU A 75 2.42 -14.24 -14.14
CA LEU A 75 3.40 -15.19 -13.60
C LEU A 75 4.48 -15.61 -14.62
N ARG A 76 4.15 -15.65 -15.91
CA ARG A 76 5.09 -16.04 -16.99
C ARG A 76 6.05 -14.93 -17.39
N ASP A 77 5.65 -13.68 -17.20
CA ASP A 77 6.45 -12.53 -17.58
C ASP A 77 7.56 -12.19 -16.57
N ALA A 78 8.52 -11.36 -17.00
CA ALA A 78 9.61 -10.80 -16.18
C ALA A 78 9.13 -10.03 -14.93
N HIS A 79 7.82 -9.81 -14.79
CA HIS A 79 7.16 -9.16 -13.67
C HIS A 79 7.36 -9.91 -12.34
N ALA A 80 7.24 -11.24 -12.32
CA ALA A 80 7.40 -12.02 -11.09
C ALA A 80 8.86 -12.03 -10.58
N LEU A 81 9.83 -12.20 -11.49
CA LEU A 81 11.25 -12.14 -11.14
C LEU A 81 11.67 -10.75 -10.69
N THR A 82 11.14 -9.71 -11.34
CA THR A 82 11.40 -8.31 -10.91
C THR A 82 10.82 -8.06 -9.52
N PHE A 83 9.60 -8.51 -9.25
CA PHE A 83 9.00 -8.40 -7.92
C PHE A 83 9.84 -9.08 -6.84
N ILE A 84 10.32 -10.30 -7.08
CA ILE A 84 11.20 -11.01 -6.15
C ILE A 84 12.50 -10.22 -5.91
N ARG A 85 13.11 -9.67 -6.98
CA ARG A 85 14.30 -8.82 -6.88
C ARG A 85 14.02 -7.54 -6.08
N ASP A 86 12.89 -6.89 -6.31
CA ASP A 86 12.47 -5.68 -5.58
C ASP A 86 12.32 -5.98 -4.08
N VAL A 87 11.71 -7.11 -3.73
CA VAL A 87 11.51 -7.55 -2.34
C VAL A 87 12.84 -7.89 -1.65
N ILE A 88 13.70 -8.67 -2.31
CA ILE A 88 14.99 -9.09 -1.75
C ILE A 88 15.97 -7.90 -1.71
N GLY A 89 15.93 -7.01 -2.68
CA GLY A 89 16.80 -5.83 -2.76
C GLY A 89 16.42 -4.72 -1.79
N LEU A 90 15.21 -4.72 -1.21
CA LEU A 90 14.77 -3.69 -0.29
C LEU A 90 15.38 -3.88 1.12
N GLY A 91 16.35 -3.03 1.47
CA GLY A 91 16.94 -2.97 2.81
C GLY A 91 15.98 -2.36 3.83
N LEU A 92 15.81 -3.00 4.99
CA LEU A 92 14.87 -2.59 6.04
C LEU A 92 15.53 -2.21 7.38
N ALA A 93 16.84 -2.38 7.50
CA ALA A 93 17.54 -2.29 8.77
C ALA A 93 17.54 -0.87 9.36
N GLN A 94 17.50 0.15 8.49
CA GLN A 94 17.53 1.55 8.85
C GLN A 94 16.17 2.12 9.32
N TYR A 95 15.08 1.36 9.18
CA TYR A 95 13.74 1.83 9.50
C TYR A 95 13.27 1.28 10.83
N ASP A 96 12.77 2.18 11.68
CA ASP A 96 12.15 1.86 12.95
C ASP A 96 10.75 1.26 12.75
N LEU A 97 10.04 1.72 11.72
CA LEU A 97 8.67 1.31 11.40
C LEU A 97 8.51 1.11 9.89
N ILE A 98 7.76 0.06 9.52
CA ILE A 98 7.39 -0.23 8.13
C ILE A 98 5.88 -0.19 8.03
N ILE A 99 5.39 0.66 7.14
CA ILE A 99 3.97 0.80 6.82
C ILE A 99 3.76 0.39 5.37
N SER A 100 2.74 -0.43 5.12
CA SER A 100 2.32 -0.81 3.78
C SER A 100 0.88 -0.38 3.54
N ASP A 101 0.68 0.60 2.68
CA ASP A 101 -0.61 0.94 2.11
C ASP A 101 -0.97 -0.03 0.96
N TYR A 102 -1.19 -1.28 1.38
CA TYR A 102 -1.44 -2.44 0.51
C TYR A 102 -0.38 -2.60 -0.60
N GLU A 103 0.84 -2.15 -0.32
CA GLU A 103 1.98 -2.18 -1.22
C GLU A 103 2.78 -3.48 -1.00
N PRO A 104 2.91 -4.34 -2.04
CA PRO A 104 3.37 -5.71 -1.88
C PRO A 104 4.88 -5.81 -1.62
N VAL A 105 5.72 -4.92 -2.15
CA VAL A 105 7.18 -5.02 -2.00
C VAL A 105 7.59 -4.83 -0.55
N THR A 106 7.15 -3.75 0.09
CA THR A 106 7.40 -3.43 1.51
C THR A 106 6.79 -4.48 2.43
N ALA A 107 5.56 -4.92 2.16
CA ALA A 107 4.86 -5.94 2.94
C ALA A 107 5.61 -7.28 2.94
N TRP A 108 5.96 -7.79 1.75
CA TRP A 108 6.71 -9.04 1.63
C TRP A 108 8.14 -8.92 2.14
N ALA A 109 8.82 -7.80 1.91
CA ALA A 109 10.15 -7.56 2.43
C ALA A 109 10.17 -7.62 3.96
N GLY A 110 9.16 -7.03 4.63
CA GLY A 110 9.02 -7.08 6.08
C GLY A 110 8.72 -8.49 6.58
N LYS A 111 7.77 -9.19 5.93
CA LYS A 111 7.42 -10.58 6.27
C LYS A 111 8.61 -11.52 6.15
N LEU A 112 9.36 -11.47 5.05
CA LEU A 112 10.52 -12.35 4.82
C LEU A 112 11.66 -12.10 5.83
N ARG A 113 11.77 -10.88 6.35
CA ARG A 113 12.80 -10.48 7.31
C ARG A 113 12.33 -10.53 8.77
N GLY A 114 11.10 -11.02 9.02
CA GLY A 114 10.52 -11.05 10.37
C GLY A 114 10.39 -9.65 11.01
N ARG A 115 10.28 -8.59 10.21
CA ARG A 115 10.09 -7.22 10.70
C ARG A 115 8.61 -6.96 10.91
N GLU A 116 8.29 -6.24 11.98
CA GLU A 116 6.93 -5.77 12.20
C GLU A 116 6.54 -4.79 11.08
N THR A 117 5.39 -5.05 10.46
CA THR A 117 4.78 -4.25 9.40
C THR A 117 3.33 -3.93 9.75
N ILE A 118 2.96 -2.66 9.56
CA ILE A 118 1.59 -2.19 9.73
C ILE A 118 0.97 -2.01 8.34
N GLY A 119 -0.06 -2.78 8.04
CA GLY A 119 -0.91 -2.60 6.87
C GLY A 119 -1.94 -1.51 7.11
N ILE A 120 -2.10 -0.58 6.18
CA ILE A 120 -3.21 0.39 6.20
C ILE A 120 -3.94 0.25 4.87
N GLY A 121 -5.27 0.18 4.89
CA GLY A 121 -6.03 0.12 3.63
C GLY A 121 -7.38 -0.56 3.73
N HIS A 122 -8.15 -0.40 2.67
CA HIS A 122 -9.49 -0.95 2.58
C HIS A 122 -9.50 -2.47 2.62
N GLN A 123 -8.54 -3.10 1.94
CA GLN A 123 -8.42 -4.55 1.84
C GLN A 123 -8.18 -5.21 3.20
N TYR A 124 -7.52 -4.51 4.13
CA TYR A 124 -7.32 -4.99 5.50
C TYR A 124 -8.57 -4.89 6.38
N ALA A 125 -9.66 -4.24 5.94
CA ALA A 125 -10.93 -4.24 6.65
C ALA A 125 -11.69 -5.57 6.51
N PHE A 126 -11.28 -6.45 5.59
CA PHE A 126 -11.95 -7.72 5.29
C PHE A 126 -11.27 -8.91 5.98
N ASP A 127 -11.15 -8.84 7.31
CA ASP A 127 -10.50 -9.86 8.15
C ASP A 127 -11.43 -11.04 8.53
N GLY A 128 -12.71 -10.95 8.20
CA GLY A 128 -13.72 -11.97 8.50
C GLY A 128 -14.96 -11.42 9.19
N ALA A 129 -14.87 -10.28 9.88
CA ALA A 129 -16.01 -9.62 10.52
C ALA A 129 -16.83 -8.78 9.53
N THR A 130 -16.19 -8.26 8.48
CA THR A 130 -16.84 -7.43 7.46
C THR A 130 -17.64 -8.29 6.48
N PRO A 131 -18.96 -8.06 6.33
CA PRO A 131 -19.78 -8.73 5.31
C PRO A 131 -19.19 -8.51 3.92
N THR A 132 -18.97 -9.60 3.18
CA THR A 132 -18.40 -9.53 1.83
C THR A 132 -19.28 -10.31 0.87
N ALA A 133 -19.95 -9.62 -0.05
CA ALA A 133 -20.75 -10.25 -1.10
C ALA A 133 -19.85 -10.88 -2.17
N GLY A 134 -20.16 -12.10 -2.62
CA GLY A 134 -19.43 -12.76 -3.71
C GLY A 134 -17.99 -13.17 -3.41
N ALA A 135 -17.55 -13.11 -2.14
CA ALA A 135 -16.18 -13.47 -1.76
C ALA A 135 -15.95 -14.99 -1.86
N ASN A 136 -15.27 -15.44 -2.91
CA ASN A 136 -14.79 -16.80 -3.02
C ASN A 136 -13.43 -16.98 -2.29
N PRO A 137 -13.01 -18.23 -1.99
CA PRO A 137 -11.74 -18.49 -1.30
C PRO A 137 -10.50 -17.96 -2.02
N LEU A 138 -10.54 -17.87 -3.36
CA LEU A 138 -9.45 -17.33 -4.16
C LEU A 138 -9.27 -15.83 -3.93
N THR A 139 -10.35 -15.04 -3.99
CA THR A 139 -10.33 -13.59 -3.73
C THR A 139 -9.83 -13.31 -2.31
N ARG A 140 -10.30 -14.06 -1.31
CA ARG A 140 -9.81 -13.94 0.08
C ARG A 140 -8.31 -14.23 0.18
N SER A 141 -7.84 -15.26 -0.53
CA SER A 141 -6.42 -15.62 -0.55
C SER A 141 -5.57 -14.53 -1.21
N ILE A 142 -6.03 -13.98 -2.35
CA ILE A 142 -5.35 -12.86 -3.01
C ILE A 142 -5.27 -11.66 -2.06
N MET A 143 -6.39 -11.27 -1.43
CA MET A 143 -6.41 -10.14 -0.49
C MET A 143 -5.43 -10.33 0.68
N LYS A 144 -5.35 -11.55 1.22
CA LYS A 144 -4.48 -11.89 2.34
C LYS A 144 -2.99 -11.89 1.97
N TYR A 145 -2.65 -12.36 0.76
CA TYR A 145 -1.27 -12.63 0.38
C TYR A 145 -0.67 -11.62 -0.59
N PHE A 146 -1.47 -10.71 -1.15
CA PHE A 146 -0.94 -9.66 -2.03
C PHE A 146 0.04 -8.75 -1.28
N ALA A 147 -0.38 -8.19 -0.15
CA ALA A 147 0.46 -7.38 0.73
C ALA A 147 0.33 -7.86 2.18
N PRO A 148 1.07 -8.92 2.59
CA PRO A 148 0.91 -9.50 3.92
C PRO A 148 1.59 -8.64 4.98
N THR A 149 0.87 -8.27 6.03
CA THR A 149 1.38 -7.46 7.14
C THR A 149 1.17 -8.14 8.48
N THR A 150 1.99 -7.80 9.49
CA THR A 150 1.91 -8.41 10.82
C THR A 150 0.78 -7.83 11.67
N LYS A 151 0.47 -6.55 11.47
CA LYS A 151 -0.64 -5.81 12.05
C LYS A 151 -1.35 -5.07 10.93
N SER A 152 -2.64 -4.82 11.08
CA SER A 152 -3.39 -4.11 10.05
C SER A 152 -4.46 -3.20 10.61
N VAL A 153 -4.58 -2.03 10.00
CA VAL A 153 -5.63 -1.04 10.21
C VAL A 153 -6.51 -1.03 8.96
N GLY A 154 -7.73 -1.55 9.11
CA GLY A 154 -8.71 -1.59 8.03
C GLY A 154 -9.32 -0.20 7.81
N LEU A 155 -9.59 0.16 6.56
CA LEU A 155 -10.31 1.39 6.23
C LEU A 155 -11.69 1.06 5.66
N HIS A 156 -12.76 1.48 6.33
CA HIS A 156 -14.12 1.23 5.89
C HIS A 156 -15.08 2.29 6.42
N TRP A 157 -16.12 2.64 5.63
CA TRP A 157 -17.13 3.63 6.02
C TRP A 157 -17.94 3.20 7.25
N PHE A 158 -18.24 1.91 7.32
CA PHE A 158 -18.88 1.28 8.47
C PHE A 158 -17.85 0.60 9.38
N PRO A 159 -17.85 0.84 10.70
CA PRO A 159 -16.86 0.30 11.63
C PRO A 159 -17.23 -1.13 12.07
N TYR A 160 -17.02 -2.13 11.20
CA TYR A 160 -17.33 -3.53 11.53
C TYR A 160 -16.49 -4.13 12.67
N SER A 161 -15.36 -3.49 13.03
CA SER A 161 -14.50 -3.91 14.13
C SER A 161 -13.75 -2.70 14.73
N LYS A 162 -13.11 -2.89 15.89
CA LYS A 162 -12.32 -1.82 16.56
C LYS A 162 -11.04 -1.42 15.82
N SER A 163 -10.54 -2.28 14.94
CA SER A 163 -9.34 -2.03 14.11
C SER A 163 -9.67 -1.37 12.77
N ILE A 164 -10.95 -1.05 12.53
CA ILE A 164 -11.41 -0.37 11.34
C ILE A 164 -11.57 1.13 11.62
N CYS A 165 -10.90 1.94 10.82
CA CYS A 165 -11.01 3.39 10.83
C CYS A 165 -11.81 3.89 9.61
N PRO A 166 -12.37 5.11 9.67
CA PRO A 166 -12.95 5.76 8.51
C PRO A 166 -11.92 5.91 7.37
N PRO A 167 -12.35 5.95 6.10
CA PRO A 167 -11.47 6.21 4.99
C PRO A 167 -10.76 7.56 5.12
N ILE A 168 -9.48 7.58 4.73
CA ILE A 168 -8.69 8.82 4.65
C ILE A 168 -8.87 9.40 3.25
N ILE A 169 -9.28 10.66 3.19
CA ILE A 169 -9.50 11.40 1.94
C ILE A 169 -8.71 12.71 2.00
N ASP A 170 -8.02 13.03 0.91
CA ASP A 170 -7.37 14.32 0.72
C ASP A 170 -8.39 15.32 0.17
N LEU A 171 -8.98 16.11 1.07
CA LEU A 171 -9.98 17.12 0.72
C LEU A 171 -9.35 18.52 0.77
N PRO A 172 -9.77 19.44 -0.13
CA PRO A 172 -9.44 20.85 0.03
C PRO A 172 -9.97 21.36 1.39
N PRO A 173 -9.39 22.44 1.93
CA PRO A 173 -9.92 23.07 3.13
C PRO A 173 -11.42 23.33 2.95
N LEU A 174 -12.21 22.98 3.97
CA LEU A 174 -13.63 23.33 3.99
C LEU A 174 -13.74 24.84 3.80
N GLN A 175 -14.39 25.27 2.72
CA GLN A 175 -14.77 26.66 2.56
C GLN A 175 -15.84 26.95 3.61
N THR A 176 -15.43 27.59 4.71
CA THR A 176 -16.38 28.18 5.63
C THR A 176 -16.96 29.40 4.94
N GLU A 177 -18.24 29.34 4.56
CA GLU A 177 -18.98 30.55 4.18
C GLU A 177 -18.94 31.50 5.40
N THR A 178 -18.20 32.60 5.24
CA THR A 178 -18.17 33.73 6.18
C THR A 178 -19.35 34.66 5.95
#